data_AF-G2SX42-F1
#
_entry.id   AF-G2SX42-F1
#
_cell.length_a   1.000
_cell.length_b   1.000
_cell.length_c   1.000
_cell.angle_alpha   90.00
_cell.angle_beta   90.00
_cell.angle_gamma   90.00
#
_symmetry.space_group_name_H-M   'P 1'
#
loop_
_entity.id
_entity.type
_entity.pdbx_description
1 polymer ?
#
loop_
_entity_poly.entity_id
_entity_poly.type
_entity_poly.pdbx_seq_one_letter_code
_entity_poly.pdbx_strand_id
1 'polypeptide(L)' 'MNRIYELQKKIETARHELDEALLQENRFEYYYEKSTRLDKLIEEYLESQEGVRV' A
#
# COMPACT_ATOMS: atom_id res chain seq x y z
N MET A 1 0.71 -0.71 -20.25
CA MET A 1 0.33 -1.23 -18.92
C MET A 1 -0.66 -0.25 -18.28
N ASN A 2 -1.74 -0.75 -17.68
CA ASN A 2 -2.74 0.09 -17.02
C ASN A 2 -2.20 0.59 -15.67
N ARG A 3 -2.11 1.91 -15.48
CA ARG A 3 -1.53 2.52 -14.26
C ARG A 3 -2.25 2.09 -12.97
N ILE A 4 -3.55 1.83 -13.07
CA ILE A 4 -4.39 1.32 -11.97
C ILE A 4 -3.97 -0.10 -11.59
N TYR A 5 -3.70 -0.96 -12.57
CA TYR A 5 -3.26 -2.34 -12.33
C TYR A 5 -1.89 -2.38 -11.63
N GLU A 6 -0.96 -1.51 -12.03
CA GLU A 6 0.35 -1.39 -11.37
C GLU A 6 0.20 -0.91 -9.92
N LEU A 7 -0.73 0.00 -9.63
CA LEU A 7 -1.03 0.45 -8.27
C LEU A 7 -1.61 -0.67 -7.41
N GLN A 8 -2.56 -1.44 -7.95
CA GLN A 8 -3.13 -2.60 -7.25
C GLN A 8 -2.04 -3.61 -6.87
N LYS A 9 -1.12 -3.91 -7.79
CA LYS A 9 -0.01 -4.83 -7.53
C LYS A 9 0.93 -4.30 -6.44
N LYS A 10 1.22 -2.99 -6.44
CA LYS A 10 2.04 -2.34 -5.41
C LYS A 10 1.37 -2.37 -4.04
N ILE A 11 0.06 -2.13 -3.98
CA ILE A 11 -0.74 -2.22 -2.75
C ILE A 11 -0.70 -3.65 -2.20
N GLU A 12 -0.92 -4.66 -3.05
CA GLU A 12 -0.88 -6.07 -2.63
C GLU A 12 0.50 -6.47 -2.09
N THR A 13 1.57 -6.01 -2.74
CA THR A 13 2.94 -6.23 -2.27
C THR A 13 3.17 -5.56 -0.90
N ALA A 14 2.79 -4.29 -0.76
CA ALA A 14 2.95 -3.55 0.49
C ALA A 14 2.12 -4.14 1.64
N ARG A 15 0.93 -4.70 1.35
CA ARG A 15 0.14 -5.46 2.34
C ARG A 15 0.89 -6.69 2.82
N HIS A 16 1.44 -7.48 1.90
CA HIS A 16 2.21 -8.67 2.26
C HIS A 16 3.43 -8.31 3.13
N GLU A 17 4.18 -7.28 2.75
CA GLU A 17 5.32 -6.81 3.55
C GLU A 17 4.89 -6.31 4.94
N LEU A 18 3.69 -5.74 5.09
CA LEU A 18 3.13 -5.29 6.37
C LEU A 18 2.70 -6.47 7.25
N ASP A 19 2.05 -7.47 6.67
CA ASP A 19 1.71 -8.73 7.35
C ASP A 19 2.97 -9.45 7.85
N GLU A 20 4.03 -9.53 7.02
CA GLU A 20 5.32 -10.09 7.45
C GLU A 20 5.97 -9.26 8.57
N ALA A 21 5.88 -7.93 8.50
CA ALA A 21 6.38 -7.04 9.55
C ALA A 21 5.62 -7.20 10.87
N LEU A 22 4.30 -7.50 10.82
CA LEU A 22 3.48 -7.77 12.00
C LEU A 22 3.91 -9.04 12.73
N LEU A 23 4.36 -10.05 11.97
CA LEU A 23 4.87 -11.31 12.52
C LEU A 23 6.27 -11.18 13.14
N GLN A 24 7.01 -10.11 12.83
CA GLN A 24 8.32 -9.84 13.45
C GLN A 24 8.13 -9.06 14.76
N GLU A 25 8.07 -9.80 15.87
CA GLU A 25 8.07 -9.23 17.23
C GLU A 25 9.25 -8.24 17.42
N ASN A 26 9.00 -7.11 18.09
CA ASN A 26 9.95 -6.04 18.42
C ASN A 26 10.40 -5.08 17.30
N ARG A 27 9.72 -5.00 16.14
CA ARG A 27 9.97 -3.91 15.17
C ARG A 27 8.75 -3.06 14.86
N PHE A 28 8.19 -2.44 15.89
CA PHE A 28 7.07 -1.50 15.76
C PHE A 28 7.34 -0.38 14.75
N GLU A 29 8.56 0.17 14.75
CA GLU A 29 8.97 1.21 13.78
C GLU A 29 8.92 0.71 12.34
N TYR A 30 9.32 -0.55 12.11
CA TYR A 30 9.30 -1.16 10.77
C TYR A 30 7.87 -1.43 10.31
N TYR A 31 7.01 -1.94 11.20
CA TYR A 31 5.58 -2.12 10.92
C TYR A 31 4.90 -0.76 10.62
N TYR A 32 5.21 0.27 11.40
CA TYR A 32 4.66 1.61 11.22
C TYR A 32 5.09 2.24 9.88
N GLU A 33 6.36 2.11 9.50
CA GLU A 33 6.86 2.57 8.20
C GLU A 33 6.14 1.87 7.03
N LYS A 34 5.98 0.55 7.12
CA LYS A 34 5.25 -0.26 6.14
C LYS A 34 3.78 0.14 6.04
N SER A 35 3.13 0.40 7.17
CA SER A 35 1.72 0.83 7.22
C SER A 35 1.57 2.18 6.54
N THR A 36 2.42 3.15 6.89
CA THR A 36 2.39 4.49 6.29
C THR A 36 2.62 4.45 4.78
N ARG A 37 3.46 3.53 4.29
CA ARG A 37 3.69 3.32 2.86
C ARG A 37 2.46 2.71 2.18
N LEU A 38 1.78 1.77 2.83
CA LEU A 38 0.55 1.17 2.32
C LEU A 38 -0.57 2.21 2.22
N ASP A 39 -0.77 3.04 3.26
CA ASP A 39 -1.77 4.11 3.27
C ASP A 39 -1.60 5.05 2.05
N LYS A 40 -0.37 5.54 1.80
CA LYS A 40 -0.09 6.41 0.65
C LYS A 40 -0.42 5.77 -0.70
N LEU A 41 -0.17 4.46 -0.84
CA LEU A 41 -0.49 3.74 -2.08
C LEU A 41 -2.00 3.58 -2.26
N ILE A 42 -2.74 3.40 -1.18
CA ILE A 42 -4.21 3.35 -1.19
C ILE A 42 -4.78 4.73 -1.54
N GLU A 43 -4.26 5.81 -0.96
CA GLU A 43 -4.63 7.20 -1.30
C GLU A 43 -4.42 7.46 -2.80
N GLU A 44 -3.22 7.18 -3.34
CA GLU A 44 -2.91 7.38 -4.77
C GLU A 44 -3.83 6.56 -5.69
N TYR A 45 -4.21 5.35 -5.26
CA TYR A 45 -5.16 4.51 -5.98
C TYR A 45 -6.57 5.10 -5.97
N LEU A 46 -7.06 5.56 -4.82
CA LEU A 46 -8.37 6.19 -4.69
C LEU A 46 -8.45 7.48 -5.53
N GLU A 47 -7.45 8.35 -5.45
CA GLU A 47 -7.36 9.56 -6.28
C GLU A 47 -7.34 9.22 -7.78
N SER A 48 -6.60 8.16 -8.17
CA SER A 48 -6.57 7.68 -9.55
C SER A 48 -7.90 7.06 -10.00
N GLN A 49 -8.76 6.59 -9.10
CA GLN A 49 -10.11 6.12 -9.41
C GLN A 49 -11.12 7.26 -9.45
N GLU A 50 -10.99 8.26 -8.58
CA GLU A 50 -11.85 9.45 -8.57
C GLU A 50 -11.62 10.35 -9.79
N GLY A 51 -10.37 10.48 -10.26
CA GLY A 51 -10.05 11.17 -11.51
C GLY A 51 -10.60 10.51 -12.79
N VAL A 52 -11.12 9.28 -12.70
CA VAL A 52 -11.81 8.58 -13.80
C VAL A 52 -13.33 8.85 -13.79
N ARG A 53 -13.87 9.40 -12.70
CA ARG A 53 -15.32 9.68 -12.53
C ARG A 53 -15.75 11.11 -12.89
N VAL A 54 -14.85 11.95 -13.39
CA VAL A 54 -15.13 13.31 -13.89
C VAL A 54 -15.21 13.37 -15.41
#